data_AF-H3BJI5-F1
#
_entry.id   AF-H3BJI5-F1
#
_cell.length_a   1.000
_cell.length_b   1.000
_cell.length_c   1.000
_cell.angle_alpha   90.00
_cell.angle_beta   90.00
_cell.angle_gamma   90.00
#
_symmetry.space_group_name_H-M   'P 1'
#
loop_
_entity.id
_entity.type
_entity.pdbx_description
1 polymer ?
#
loop_
_entity_poly.entity_id
_entity_poly.type
_entity_poly.pdbx_seq_one_letter_code
_entity_poly.pdbx_strand_id
1 'polypeptide(L)'
;MNLLFRLAVFLSLWCCSDAQGQTKEESTEEVKIEVLHRPENCSKTSRKGDLLNAHYDGYLAKDGSKFYCSRTQDEGHPKWFVLGVGHVIKGLDIAMMDMCPGEKRKVIIPPSFAYGKEGYGDA
;
A
#
# COMPACT_ATOMS: atom_id res chain seq x y z
N MET A 1 -33.26 -45.73 51.33
CA MET A 1 -32.56 -46.20 52.55
C MET A 1 -31.09 -46.32 52.17
N ASN A 2 -30.18 -45.35 52.31
CA ASN A 2 -30.02 -44.12 53.11
C ASN A 2 -29.22 -43.12 52.22
N LEU A 3 -29.65 -41.89 52.00
CA LEU A 3 -29.57 -40.70 52.87
C LEU A 3 -28.12 -40.19 53.11
N LEU A 4 -27.79 -39.16 52.31
CA LEU A 4 -27.10 -37.90 52.64
C LEU A 4 -25.57 -37.70 52.60
N PHE A 5 -25.25 -36.50 52.07
CA PHE A 5 -24.09 -35.62 52.27
C PHE A 5 -22.76 -35.97 51.59
N ARG A 6 -22.41 -35.23 50.52
CA ARG A 6 -21.43 -34.11 50.59
C ARG A 6 -21.68 -33.07 49.48
N LEU A 7 -21.90 -31.82 49.91
CA LEU A 7 -21.73 -30.64 49.07
C LEU A 7 -20.29 -30.59 48.57
N ALA A 8 -20.10 -30.45 47.25
CA ALA A 8 -18.92 -29.83 46.67
C ALA A 8 -19.36 -29.11 45.40
N VAL A 9 -19.76 -27.85 45.58
CA VAL A 9 -19.84 -26.85 44.52
C VAL A 9 -18.44 -26.72 43.92
N PHE A 10 -18.22 -27.30 42.74
CA PHE A 10 -17.14 -26.88 41.87
C PHE A 10 -17.77 -26.24 40.64
N LEU A 11 -18.10 -24.95 40.80
CA LEU A 11 -18.02 -23.97 39.73
C LEU A 11 -16.60 -24.02 39.17
N SER A 12 -16.34 -24.90 38.22
CA SER A 12 -15.12 -24.86 37.42
C SER A 12 -15.49 -24.32 36.03
N LEU A 13 -15.26 -23.01 35.88
CA LEU A 13 -14.72 -22.36 34.69
C LEU A 13 -15.28 -22.94 33.37
N TRP A 14 -16.25 -22.30 32.72
CA TRP A 14 -16.00 -21.10 31.92
C TRP A 14 -14.51 -20.83 31.68
N CYS A 15 -13.84 -21.77 31.02
CA CYS A 15 -12.75 -21.42 30.13
C CYS A 15 -13.40 -20.91 28.85
N CYS A 16 -13.85 -19.65 28.88
CA CYS A 16 -13.78 -18.82 27.69
C CYS A 16 -12.36 -18.97 27.14
N SER A 17 -12.27 -19.37 25.88
CA SER A 17 -11.25 -18.97 24.91
C SER A 17 -11.04 -20.10 23.91
N ASP A 18 -12.02 -20.29 23.03
CA ASP A 18 -11.63 -20.44 21.63
C ASP A 18 -11.06 -19.09 21.19
N ALA A 19 -9.83 -18.81 21.63
CA ALA A 19 -8.96 -17.86 20.98
C ALA A 19 -8.62 -18.49 19.62
N GLN A 20 -9.53 -18.35 18.67
CA GLN A 20 -9.20 -18.42 17.26
C GLN A 20 -8.20 -17.31 16.99
N GLY A 21 -6.93 -17.61 17.29
CA GLY A 21 -5.80 -16.87 16.79
C GLY A 21 -5.95 -16.86 15.29
N GLN A 22 -6.36 -15.72 14.75
CA GLN A 22 -6.31 -15.47 13.34
C GLN A 22 -4.85 -15.58 12.94
N THR A 23 -4.48 -16.67 12.28
CA THR A 23 -3.28 -16.71 11.44
C THR A 23 -3.48 -15.65 10.37
N LYS A 24 -2.97 -14.45 10.66
CA LYS A 24 -2.78 -13.41 9.66
C LYS A 24 -1.78 -14.01 8.68
N GLU A 25 -2.30 -14.52 7.58
CA GLU A 25 -1.54 -14.97 6.43
C GLU A 25 -0.62 -13.81 6.06
N GLU A 26 0.66 -13.93 6.42
CA GLU A 26 1.68 -12.93 6.13
C GLU A 26 2.01 -13.06 4.65
N SER A 27 1.09 -12.57 3.82
CA SER A 27 1.38 -12.32 2.42
C SER A 27 2.43 -11.20 2.39
N THR A 28 3.57 -11.49 1.77
CA THR A 28 4.61 -10.49 1.52
C THR A 28 4.06 -9.51 0.49
N GLU A 29 3.32 -8.50 0.95
CA GLU A 29 2.84 -7.41 0.11
C GLU A 29 4.05 -6.65 -0.46
N GLU A 30 4.12 -6.55 -1.78
CA GLU A 30 5.20 -5.87 -2.49
C GLU A 30 4.65 -4.94 -3.58
N VAL A 31 5.42 -3.90 -3.90
CA VAL A 31 5.12 -2.98 -4.99
C VAL A 31 5.58 -3.63 -6.30
N LYS A 32 4.64 -3.92 -7.22
CA LYS A 32 4.98 -4.51 -8.51
C LYS A 32 5.27 -3.41 -9.51
N ILE A 33 6.44 -3.46 -10.14
CA ILE A 33 6.92 -2.45 -11.08
C ILE A 33 7.15 -3.11 -12.44
N GLU A 34 6.49 -2.59 -13.45
CA GLU A 34 6.67 -2.98 -14.84
C GLU A 34 7.19 -1.77 -15.63
N VAL A 35 8.38 -1.89 -16.23
CA VAL A 35 8.97 -0.84 -17.07
C VAL A 35 8.37 -0.95 -18.47
N LEU A 36 7.49 0.01 -18.82
CA LEU A 36 6.82 0.04 -20.12
C LEU A 36 7.68 0.65 -21.22
N HIS A 37 8.53 1.62 -20.83
CA HIS A 37 9.43 2.29 -21.75
C HIS A 37 10.64 2.80 -20.98
N ARG A 38 11.84 2.49 -21.45
CA ARG A 38 13.10 3.04 -20.95
C ARG A 38 13.87 3.66 -22.11
N PRO A 39 14.28 4.94 -22.03
CA PRO A 39 15.11 5.57 -23.05
C PRO A 39 16.48 4.88 -23.18
N GLU A 40 17.01 4.81 -24.40
CA GLU A 40 18.34 4.21 -24.66
C GLU A 40 19.46 4.98 -23.95
N ASN A 41 19.38 6.31 -23.97
CA ASN A 41 20.35 7.19 -23.31
C ASN A 41 19.93 7.46 -21.87
N CYS A 42 20.33 6.56 -20.97
CA CYS A 42 20.10 6.70 -19.53
C CYS A 42 21.42 6.79 -18.76
N SER A 43 22.03 7.97 -18.78
CA SER A 43 23.29 8.23 -18.06
C SER A 43 23.10 8.65 -16.60
N LYS A 44 21.91 9.19 -16.26
CA LYS A 44 21.55 9.58 -14.90
C LYS A 44 20.21 8.97 -14.54
N THR A 45 20.17 8.31 -13.38
CA THR A 45 18.95 7.79 -12.78
C THR A 45 18.55 8.59 -11.55
N SER A 46 17.25 8.58 -11.23
CA SER A 46 16.70 9.19 -10.03
C SER A 46 17.19 8.47 -8.77
N ARG A 47 17.49 9.25 -7.73
CA ARG A 47 17.94 8.76 -6.42
C ARG A 47 17.25 9.53 -5.30
N LYS A 48 17.30 8.97 -4.09
CA LYS A 48 16.75 9.63 -2.89
C LYS A 48 17.28 11.07 -2.77
N GLY A 49 16.37 12.01 -2.55
CA GLY A 49 16.64 13.44 -2.44
C GLY A 49 16.59 14.22 -3.76
N ASP A 50 16.51 13.55 -4.92
CA ASP A 50 16.30 14.25 -6.18
C ASP A 50 14.90 14.90 -6.21
N LEU A 51 14.83 16.11 -6.78
CA LEU A 51 13.57 16.74 -7.14
C LEU A 51 13.09 16.19 -8.49
N LEU A 52 11.95 15.52 -8.49
CA LEU A 52 11.35 14.94 -9.68
C LEU A 52 10.08 15.70 -10.07
N ASN A 53 9.78 15.68 -11.36
CA ASN A 53 8.44 15.93 -11.86
C ASN A 53 7.94 14.73 -12.66
N ALA A 54 6.65 14.42 -12.56
CA ALA A 54 6.07 13.33 -13.32
C ALA A 54 4.61 13.60 -13.64
N HIS A 55 4.19 13.12 -14.82
CA HIS A 55 2.79 12.87 -15.09
C HIS A 55 2.45 11.43 -14.72
N TYR A 56 1.34 11.26 -14.03
CA TYR A 56 0.78 9.95 -13.71
C TYR A 56 -0.74 9.98 -13.72
N ASP A 57 -1.29 8.78 -13.86
CA ASP A 57 -2.71 8.47 -13.79
C ASP A 57 -2.92 7.42 -12.71
N GLY A 58 -3.95 7.61 -11.89
CA GLY A 58 -4.31 6.73 -10.78
C GLY A 58 -5.57 5.93 -11.10
N TYR A 59 -5.50 4.62 -10.90
CA TYR A 59 -6.61 3.69 -11.15
C TYR A 59 -6.82 2.75 -9.96
N LEU A 60 -8.08 2.42 -9.66
CA LEU A 60 -8.39 1.38 -8.69
C LEU A 60 -8.13 0.01 -9.31
N ALA A 61 -7.29 -0.81 -8.67
CA ALA A 61 -6.92 -2.12 -9.20
C ALA A 61 -8.10 -3.10 -9.29
N LYS A 62 -9.15 -2.90 -8.47
CA LYS A 62 -10.33 -3.77 -8.40
C LYS A 62 -11.18 -3.73 -9.67
N ASP A 63 -11.40 -2.54 -10.22
CA ASP A 63 -12.35 -2.31 -11.32
C ASP A 63 -11.76 -1.50 -12.49
N GLY A 64 -10.53 -1.01 -12.36
CA GLY A 64 -9.87 -0.19 -13.37
C GLY A 64 -10.42 1.24 -13.47
N SER A 65 -11.29 1.67 -12.55
CA SER A 65 -11.79 3.04 -12.54
C SER A 65 -10.66 4.04 -12.29
N LYS A 66 -10.62 5.11 -13.09
CA LYS A 66 -9.64 6.19 -12.94
C LYS A 66 -10.10 7.13 -11.83
N PHE A 67 -9.28 7.32 -10.79
CA PHE A 67 -9.55 8.28 -9.72
C PHE A 67 -8.68 9.55 -9.85
N TYR A 68 -7.55 9.48 -10.57
CA TYR A 68 -6.64 10.61 -10.73
C TYR A 68 -6.01 10.69 -12.12
N CYS A 69 -5.76 11.91 -12.59
CA CYS A 69 -5.04 12.19 -13.84
C CYS A 69 -4.35 13.55 -13.71
N SER A 70 -3.03 13.56 -13.58
CA SER A 70 -2.23 14.80 -13.41
C SER A 70 -2.51 15.83 -14.51
N ARG A 71 -2.71 15.37 -15.75
CA ARG A 71 -2.92 16.22 -16.93
C ARG A 71 -4.26 16.96 -16.92
N THR A 72 -5.24 16.51 -16.13
CA THR A 72 -6.56 17.15 -16.05
C THR A 72 -6.84 17.77 -14.69
N GLN A 73 -6.23 17.24 -13.62
CA GLN A 73 -6.47 17.71 -12.25
C GLN A 73 -5.47 18.79 -11.79
N ASP A 74 -4.39 19.03 -12.54
CA ASP A 74 -3.35 20.03 -12.18
C ASP A 74 -3.10 21.04 -13.28
N GLU A 75 -4.16 21.49 -13.96
CA GLU A 75 -4.07 22.46 -15.07
C GLU A 75 -3.12 22.02 -16.21
N GLY A 76 -2.88 20.71 -16.32
CA GLY A 76 -1.94 20.14 -17.28
C GLY A 76 -0.48 20.10 -16.82
N HIS A 77 -0.15 20.59 -15.64
CA HIS A 77 1.20 20.55 -15.09
C HIS A 77 1.58 19.18 -14.51
N PRO A 78 2.86 18.78 -14.57
CA PRO A 78 3.34 17.59 -13.87
C PRO A 78 3.44 17.86 -12.37
N LYS A 79 3.29 16.80 -11.57
CA LYS A 79 3.44 16.90 -10.12
C LYS A 79 4.91 16.88 -9.74
N TRP A 80 5.30 17.80 -8.85
CA TRP A 80 6.65 17.92 -8.30
C TRP A 80 6.73 17.28 -6.91
N PHE A 81 7.77 16.50 -6.67
CA PHE A 81 8.02 15.89 -5.36
C PHE A 81 9.52 15.59 -5.18
N VAL A 82 9.94 15.50 -3.92
CA VAL A 82 11.30 15.07 -3.57
C VAL A 82 11.26 13.56 -3.36
N LEU A 83 12.11 12.81 -4.06
CA LEU A 83 12.07 11.35 -4.06
C LEU A 83 12.59 10.77 -2.75
N GLY A 84 11.85 9.80 -2.18
CA GLY A 84 12.34 8.95 -1.09
C GLY A 84 12.34 9.63 0.28
N VAL A 85 11.58 10.72 0.43
CA VAL A 85 11.40 11.46 1.70
C VAL A 85 9.96 11.43 2.21
N GLY A 86 9.07 10.65 1.57
CA GLY A 86 7.66 10.55 1.97
C GLY A 86 6.78 11.72 1.53
N HIS A 87 7.18 12.48 0.50
CA HIS A 87 6.30 13.50 -0.11
C HIS A 87 5.12 12.88 -0.89
N VAL A 88 5.26 11.63 -1.32
CA VAL A 88 4.24 10.82 -1.99
C VAL A 88 4.03 9.52 -1.24
N ILE A 89 3.01 8.74 -1.61
CA ILE A 89 2.78 7.42 -1.02
C ILE A 89 4.02 6.52 -1.14
N LYS A 90 4.25 5.68 -0.13
CA LYS A 90 5.44 4.82 -0.01
C LYS A 90 5.73 4.01 -1.28
N GLY A 91 4.68 3.50 -1.94
CA GLY A 91 4.81 2.71 -3.16
C GLY A 91 5.37 3.50 -4.34
N LEU A 92 5.05 4.79 -4.44
CA LEU A 92 5.61 5.67 -5.48
C LEU A 92 7.06 6.04 -5.18
N ASP A 93 7.40 6.28 -3.91
CA ASP A 93 8.79 6.50 -3.49
C ASP A 93 9.69 5.30 -3.85
N ILE A 94 9.19 4.07 -3.69
CA ILE A 94 9.90 2.85 -4.10
C ILE A 94 9.93 2.75 -5.63
N ALA A 95 8.79 2.92 -6.28
CA ALA A 95 8.65 2.68 -7.72
C ALA A 95 9.34 3.71 -8.60
N MET A 96 9.76 4.84 -8.06
CA MET A 96 10.46 5.90 -8.80
C MET A 96 11.96 5.98 -8.53
N MET A 97 12.52 5.03 -7.77
CA MET A 97 13.97 4.85 -7.69
C MET A 97 14.52 4.33 -9.02
N ASP A 98 15.74 4.76 -9.36
CA ASP A 98 16.49 4.31 -10.53
C ASP A 98 15.77 4.48 -11.88
N MET A 99 14.89 5.48 -11.97
CA MET A 99 14.22 5.87 -13.20
C MET A 99 15.10 6.80 -14.04
N CYS A 100 15.09 6.59 -15.34
CA CYS A 100 15.64 7.54 -16.29
C CYS A 100 14.63 8.68 -16.56
N PRO A 101 15.08 9.91 -16.82
CA PRO A 101 14.20 10.94 -17.38
C PRO A 101 13.54 10.45 -18.66
N GLY A 102 12.20 10.49 -18.73
CA GLY A 102 11.42 9.98 -19.85
C GLY A 102 11.00 8.51 -19.75
N GLU A 103 11.46 7.76 -18.74
CA GLU A 103 11.01 6.39 -18.46
C GLU A 103 9.52 6.34 -18.08
N LYS A 104 8.82 5.28 -18.48
CA LYS A 104 7.43 5.01 -18.11
C LYS A 104 7.33 3.67 -17.40
N ARG A 105 6.62 3.66 -16.27
CA ARG A 105 6.33 2.46 -15.48
C ARG A 105 4.84 2.29 -15.28
N LYS A 106 4.38 1.04 -15.22
CA LYS A 106 3.12 0.66 -14.59
C LYS A 106 3.44 0.10 -13.21
N VAL A 107 2.74 0.61 -12.20
CA VAL A 107 3.02 0.27 -10.80
C VAL A 107 1.73 -0.21 -10.16
N ILE A 108 1.75 -1.40 -9.57
CA ILE A 108 0.67 -1.92 -8.75
C ILE A 108 1.09 -1.82 -7.29
N ILE A 109 0.39 -0.99 -6.53
CA ILE A 109 0.73 -0.64 -5.15
C ILE A 109 -0.32 -1.27 -4.22
N PRO A 110 0.08 -2.19 -3.34
CA PRO A 110 -0.85 -2.74 -2.34
C PRO A 110 -1.21 -1.67 -1.28
N PRO A 111 -2.35 -1.80 -0.59
CA PRO A 111 -2.86 -0.76 0.31
C PRO A 111 -1.86 -0.33 1.39
N SER A 112 -1.05 -1.25 1.95
CA SER A 112 -0.05 -0.93 2.99
C SER A 112 1.10 -0.04 2.51
N PHE A 113 1.28 0.11 1.19
CA PHE A 113 2.23 1.03 0.57
C PHE A 113 1.54 2.26 -0.03
N ALA A 114 0.23 2.41 0.16
CA ALA A 114 -0.58 3.53 -0.30
C ALA A 114 -1.29 4.20 0.89
N TYR A 115 -2.61 4.05 0.96
CA TYR A 115 -3.48 4.73 1.92
C TYR A 115 -4.01 3.81 3.04
N GLY A 116 -3.47 2.60 3.15
CA GLY A 116 -3.84 1.67 4.23
C GLY A 116 -5.30 1.20 4.16
N LYS A 117 -5.83 0.84 5.33
CA LYS A 117 -7.23 0.41 5.49
C LYS A 117 -8.18 1.61 5.55
N GLU A 118 -7.63 2.75 5.96
CA GLU A 118 -8.30 4.03 6.12
C GLU A 118 -8.70 4.60 4.75
N GLY A 119 -7.90 4.31 3.72
CA GLY A 119 -8.13 4.79 2.37
C GLY A 119 -7.85 6.30 2.25
N TYR A 120 -8.22 6.85 1.09
CA TYR A 120 -8.10 8.28 0.80
C TYR A 120 -9.29 8.68 -0.04
N GLY A 121 -10.06 9.64 0.45
CA GLY A 121 -11.29 10.13 -0.16
C GLY A 121 -11.77 11.36 0.58
N ASP A 122 -12.64 12.12 -0.07
CA ASP A 122 -13.08 13.42 0.41
C ASP A 122 -13.93 13.29 1.69
N ALA A 123 -13.65 14.17 2.66
CA ALA A 123 -14.60 14.51 3.71
C ALA A 123 -15.77 15.33 3.12
#